data_AF-A0A6J1CNE3-F1
#
_entry.id   AF-A0A6J1CNE3-F1
#
_cell.length_a   1.000
_cell.length_b   1.000
_cell.length_c   1.000
_cell.angle_alpha   90.00
_cell.angle_beta   90.00
_cell.angle_gamma   90.00
#
_symmetry.space_group_name_H-M   'P 1'
#
loop_
_entity.id
_entity.type
_entity.pdbx_description
1 polymer ?
#
loop_
_entity_poly.entity_id
_entity_poly.type
_entity_poly.pdbx_seq_one_letter_code
_entity_poly.pdbx_strand_id
1 'polypeptide(L)'
;MKCNACWRELEGRAISTTCGHLLCQEDASKILGNDGACPICDQVLSKSLMKPVDINPNDEWVNMAMAGISPQILMKSAYRSVMFYIGQKELEMQYKMNRIVAQCRQKCEVMQEKFTEKLEQVHTAYQKMAKRCQMMEREMENLTKDKQELQEKFAEKSRQKRKLDEMYDQLRNDHESLKRSAIQPVSNFYPRNEPDLFSNPVNMMDSREPMRKGPREEIWPARQNSGNSGGHFDISVGSPPKQAPPMAMEAGNRRAGAHTAFGTGAANPSMTLRNLILSPIKRPQLSRRPQMFT
;
A
#
# COMPACT_ATOMS: atom_id res chain seq x y z
N MET A 1 -13.55 3.30 -46.05
CA MET A 1 -13.21 4.50 -45.22
C MET A 1 -14.05 4.48 -43.96
N LYS A 2 -13.72 5.29 -42.94
CA LYS A 2 -14.52 5.37 -41.69
C LYS A 2 -15.01 6.79 -41.45
N CYS A 3 -16.15 6.92 -40.78
CA CYS A 3 -16.66 8.21 -40.32
C CYS A 3 -15.70 8.83 -39.30
N ASN A 4 -15.32 10.09 -39.46
CA ASN A 4 -14.44 10.78 -38.52
C ASN A 4 -15.14 11.21 -37.22
N ALA A 5 -16.46 11.03 -37.11
CA ALA A 5 -17.21 11.25 -35.87
C ALA A 5 -17.41 9.96 -35.09
N CYS A 6 -18.16 8.99 -35.63
CA CYS A 6 -18.46 7.73 -34.94
C CYS A 6 -17.45 6.59 -35.18
N TRP A 7 -16.50 6.76 -36.11
CA TRP A 7 -15.48 5.75 -36.45
C TRP A 7 -16.03 4.40 -36.95
N ARG A 8 -17.31 4.36 -37.35
CA ARG A 8 -17.90 3.23 -38.08
C ARG A 8 -17.46 3.23 -39.54
N GLU A 9 -17.48 2.06 -40.16
CA GLU A 9 -17.21 1.92 -41.60
C GLU A 9 -18.28 2.63 -42.42
N LEU A 10 -17.82 3.27 -43.50
CA LEU A 10 -18.67 3.93 -44.48
C LEU A 10 -18.84 2.99 -45.67
N GLU A 11 -20.08 2.84 -46.12
CA GLU A 11 -20.45 1.97 -47.25
C GLU A 11 -21.21 2.77 -48.30
N GLY A 12 -20.75 2.73 -49.56
CA GLY A 12 -21.40 3.37 -50.71
C GLY A 12 -21.36 4.90 -50.70
N ARG A 13 -22.00 5.55 -49.72
CA ARG A 13 -22.12 7.02 -49.67
C ARG A 13 -21.59 7.58 -48.35
N ALA A 14 -20.89 8.71 -48.45
CA ALA A 14 -20.44 9.50 -47.32
C ALA A 14 -20.74 10.98 -47.52
N ILE A 15 -20.58 11.78 -46.47
CA ILE A 15 -20.58 13.24 -46.54
C ILE A 15 -19.13 13.72 -46.41
N SER A 16 -18.62 14.35 -47.46
CA SER A 16 -17.32 15.03 -47.43
C SER A 16 -17.50 16.49 -47.01
N THR A 17 -16.57 16.99 -46.21
CA THR A 17 -16.55 18.38 -45.74
C THR A 17 -15.46 19.16 -46.46
N THR A 18 -15.60 20.49 -46.55
CA THR A 18 -14.55 21.36 -47.12
C THR A 18 -13.25 21.34 -46.33
N CYS A 19 -13.29 20.94 -45.06
CA CYS A 19 -12.10 20.78 -44.22
C CYS A 19 -11.39 19.43 -44.40
N GLY A 20 -11.89 18.56 -45.29
CA GLY A 20 -11.23 17.30 -45.63
C GLY A 20 -11.54 16.13 -44.68
N HIS A 21 -12.64 16.20 -43.93
CA HIS A 21 -13.13 15.10 -43.08
C HIS A 21 -14.39 14.45 -43.68
N LEU A 22 -14.51 13.13 -43.51
CA LEU A 22 -15.63 12.29 -43.96
C LEU A 22 -16.54 11.93 -42.81
N LEU A 23 -17.85 12.03 -43.06
CA LEU A 23 -18.90 11.75 -42.10
C LEU A 23 -19.91 10.76 -42.69
N CYS A 24 -20.56 9.97 -41.83
CA CYS A 24 -21.76 9.25 -42.25
C CYS A 24 -22.96 10.21 -42.31
N GLN A 25 -24.03 9.81 -43.00
CA GLN A 25 -25.23 10.63 -43.13
C GLN A 25 -25.83 11.02 -41.78
N GLU A 26 -25.84 10.08 -40.82
CA GLU A 26 -26.37 10.31 -39.47
C GLU A 26 -25.59 11.39 -38.73
N ASP A 27 -24.26 11.28 -38.69
CA ASP A 27 -23.43 12.23 -37.93
C ASP A 27 -23.36 13.58 -38.62
N ALA A 28 -23.33 13.63 -39.95
CA ALA A 28 -23.45 14.89 -40.69
C ALA A 28 -24.76 15.62 -40.37
N SER A 29 -25.88 14.88 -40.31
CA SER A 29 -27.18 15.46 -39.97
C SER A 29 -27.23 15.95 -38.51
N LYS A 30 -26.63 15.21 -37.57
CA LYS A 30 -26.50 15.63 -36.17
C LYS A 30 -25.65 16.89 -36.02
N ILE A 31 -24.51 16.96 -36.71
CA ILE A 31 -23.62 18.12 -36.66
C ILE A 31 -24.34 19.36 -37.17
N LEU A 32 -25.08 19.26 -38.28
CA LEU A 32 -25.87 20.37 -38.83
C LEU A 32 -27.05 20.79 -37.94
N GLY A 33 -27.56 19.89 -37.09
CA GLY A 33 -28.62 20.19 -36.12
C GLY A 33 -28.12 20.82 -34.81
N ASN A 34 -26.81 20.77 -34.55
CA ASN A 34 -26.17 21.29 -33.34
C ASN A 34 -25.28 22.50 -33.70
N ASP A 35 -24.16 22.70 -32.98
CA ASP A 35 -23.21 23.81 -33.16
C ASP A 35 -22.49 23.83 -34.52
N GLY A 36 -22.74 22.85 -35.40
CA GLY A 36 -22.19 22.81 -36.75
C GLY A 36 -20.69 22.52 -36.82
N ALA A 37 -19.98 22.30 -35.72
CA ALA A 37 -18.52 22.16 -35.74
C ALA A 37 -18.03 20.79 -36.24
N CYS A 38 -16.96 20.78 -37.01
CA CYS A 38 -16.25 19.56 -37.39
C CYS A 38 -15.62 18.89 -36.14
N PRO A 39 -15.85 17.59 -35.89
CA PRO A 39 -15.34 16.92 -34.68
C PRO A 39 -13.82 16.70 -34.66
N ILE A 40 -13.11 17.05 -35.74
CA ILE A 40 -11.67 16.84 -35.87
C ILE A 40 -10.88 18.13 -35.80
N CYS A 41 -11.38 19.21 -36.41
CA CYS A 41 -10.65 20.48 -36.52
C CYS A 41 -11.45 21.71 -36.08
N ASP A 42 -12.64 21.51 -35.51
CA ASP A 42 -13.53 22.54 -34.97
C ASP A 42 -13.98 23.60 -35.99
N GLN A 43 -13.70 23.41 -37.28
CA GLN A 43 -14.23 24.30 -38.32
C GLN A 43 -15.75 24.25 -38.31
N VAL A 44 -16.40 25.42 -38.25
CA VAL A 44 -17.85 25.54 -38.37
C VAL A 44 -18.27 25.10 -39.78
N LEU A 45 -19.16 24.12 -39.82
CA LEU A 45 -19.72 23.52 -41.01
C LEU A 45 -21.16 23.97 -41.18
N SER A 46 -21.55 24.13 -42.44
CA SER A 46 -22.92 24.39 -42.85
C SER A 46 -23.30 23.42 -43.96
N LYS A 47 -24.59 23.40 -44.34
CA LYS A 47 -25.08 22.52 -45.41
C LYS A 47 -24.35 22.73 -46.75
N SER A 48 -23.84 23.93 -47.03
CA SER A 48 -23.10 24.20 -48.27
C SER A 48 -21.66 23.69 -48.22
N LEU A 49 -21.07 23.56 -47.03
CA LEU A 49 -19.72 23.06 -46.78
C LEU A 49 -19.65 21.52 -46.66
N MET A 50 -20.80 20.86 -46.76
CA MET A 50 -20.94 19.41 -46.73
C MET A 50 -21.49 18.92 -48.07
N LYS A 51 -20.86 17.93 -48.68
CA LYS A 51 -21.27 17.37 -49.97
C LYS A 51 -21.36 15.84 -49.90
N PRO A 52 -22.47 15.24 -50.37
CA PRO A 52 -22.53 13.80 -50.52
C PRO A 52 -21.51 13.36 -51.57
N VAL A 53 -20.78 12.30 -51.27
CA VAL A 53 -19.78 11.69 -52.14
C VAL A 53 -20.03 10.19 -52.18
N ASP A 54 -19.96 9.63 -53.38
CA ASP A 54 -19.87 8.19 -53.58
C ASP A 54 -18.43 7.75 -53.31
N ILE A 55 -18.27 6.83 -52.36
CA ILE A 55 -16.96 6.28 -51.98
C ILE A 55 -16.64 4.96 -52.68
N ASN A 56 -17.57 4.45 -53.49
CA ASN A 56 -17.39 3.27 -54.31
C ASN A 56 -18.06 3.47 -55.70
N PRO A 57 -17.63 4.48 -56.47
CA PRO A 57 -18.19 4.72 -57.79
C PRO A 57 -17.87 3.58 -58.76
N ASN A 58 -18.73 3.35 -59.74
CA ASN A 58 -18.52 2.35 -60.80
C ASN A 58 -17.59 2.86 -61.92
N ASP A 59 -17.14 1.94 -62.78
CA ASP A 59 -16.20 2.26 -63.86
C ASP A 59 -16.76 3.27 -64.88
N GLU A 60 -18.07 3.22 -65.15
CA GLU A 60 -18.72 4.18 -66.05
C GLU A 60 -18.60 5.61 -65.51
N TRP A 61 -18.91 5.81 -64.22
CA TRP A 61 -18.74 7.10 -63.56
C TRP A 61 -17.28 7.55 -63.58
N VAL A 62 -16.34 6.64 -63.30
CA VAL A 62 -14.90 6.94 -63.30
C VAL A 62 -14.43 7.37 -64.69
N ASN A 63 -14.80 6.63 -65.73
CA ASN A 63 -14.45 6.95 -67.12
C ASN A 63 -15.02 8.31 -67.54
N MET A 64 -16.28 8.59 -67.20
CA MET A 64 -16.93 9.86 -67.47
C MET A 64 -16.26 11.03 -66.73
N ALA A 65 -15.90 10.84 -65.47
CA ALA A 65 -15.24 11.87 -64.66
C ALA A 65 -13.83 12.22 -65.19
N MET A 66 -13.17 11.29 -65.87
CA MET A 66 -11.84 11.49 -66.45
C MET A 66 -11.86 12.01 -67.89
N ALA A 67 -13.00 11.96 -68.58
CA ALA A 67 -13.11 12.36 -69.98
C ALA A 67 -12.72 13.84 -70.18
N GLY A 68 -11.77 14.10 -71.08
CA GLY A 68 -11.28 15.46 -71.38
C GLY A 68 -10.32 16.05 -70.34
N ILE A 69 -10.00 15.32 -69.26
CA ILE A 69 -9.02 15.77 -68.26
C ILE A 69 -7.60 15.47 -68.75
N SER A 70 -6.72 16.48 -68.71
CA SER A 70 -5.33 16.29 -69.15
C SER A 70 -4.57 15.34 -68.21
N PRO A 71 -3.55 14.61 -68.72
CA PRO A 71 -2.74 13.72 -67.89
C PRO A 71 -2.13 14.42 -66.66
N GLN A 72 -1.72 15.68 -66.80
CA GLN A 72 -1.16 16.46 -65.69
C GLN A 72 -2.16 16.67 -64.55
N ILE A 73 -3.43 16.97 -64.88
CA ILE A 73 -4.49 17.15 -63.88
C ILE A 73 -4.83 15.79 -63.24
N LEU A 74 -4.91 14.72 -64.03
CA LEU A 74 -5.16 13.36 -63.51
C LEU A 74 -4.12 12.95 -62.47
N MET A 75 -2.83 13.12 -62.79
CA MET A 75 -1.75 12.77 -61.87
C MET A 75 -1.79 13.62 -60.57
N LYS A 76 -2.11 14.92 -60.68
CA LYS A 76 -2.29 15.79 -59.51
C LYS A 76 -3.47 15.37 -58.65
N SER A 77 -4.58 14.98 -59.26
CA SER A 77 -5.77 14.48 -58.57
C SER A 77 -5.52 13.14 -57.87
N ALA A 78 -4.83 12.21 -58.54
CA ALA A 78 -4.42 10.95 -57.96
C ALA A 78 -3.52 11.16 -56.72
N TYR A 79 -2.52 12.04 -56.82
CA TYR A 79 -1.67 12.41 -55.69
C TYR A 79 -2.49 12.96 -54.50
N ARG A 80 -3.43 13.89 -54.76
CA ARG A 80 -4.31 14.44 -53.72
C ARG A 80 -5.18 13.35 -53.07
N SER A 81 -5.71 12.41 -53.85
CA SER A 81 -6.48 11.27 -53.35
C SER A 81 -5.64 10.37 -52.44
N VAL A 82 -4.40 10.06 -52.83
CA VAL A 82 -3.47 9.27 -52.01
C VAL A 82 -3.16 9.99 -50.69
N MET A 83 -2.83 11.28 -50.73
CA MET A 83 -2.54 12.06 -49.52
C MET A 83 -3.75 12.13 -48.59
N PHE A 84 -4.95 12.31 -49.15
CA PHE A 84 -6.19 12.27 -48.40
C PHE A 84 -6.38 10.90 -47.72
N TYR A 85 -6.18 9.80 -48.45
CA TYR A 85 -6.30 8.45 -47.90
C TYR A 85 -5.32 8.20 -46.75
N ILE A 86 -4.07 8.62 -46.91
CA ILE A 86 -3.05 8.55 -45.85
C ILE A 86 -3.48 9.36 -44.63
N GLY A 87 -3.96 10.60 -44.81
CA GLY A 87 -4.47 11.43 -43.73
C GLY A 87 -5.63 10.79 -42.97
N GLN A 88 -6.56 10.13 -43.68
CA GLN A 88 -7.66 9.40 -43.06
C GLN A 88 -7.19 8.19 -42.23
N LYS A 89 -6.13 7.50 -42.67
CA LYS A 89 -5.51 6.39 -41.92
C LYS A 89 -4.75 6.87 -40.69
N GLU A 90 -4.03 7.97 -40.80
CA GLU A 90 -3.36 8.60 -39.67
C GLU A 90 -4.39 9.01 -38.60
N LEU A 91 -5.49 9.63 -39.02
CA LEU A 91 -6.58 10.03 -38.14
C LEU A 91 -7.22 8.83 -37.42
N GLU A 92 -7.45 7.71 -38.13
CA GLU A 92 -7.91 6.44 -37.51
C GLU A 92 -6.91 5.90 -36.47
N MET A 93 -5.61 5.95 -36.78
CA MET A 93 -4.57 5.51 -35.86
C MET A 93 -4.51 6.41 -34.62
N GLN A 94 -4.57 7.73 -34.79
CA GLN A 94 -4.57 8.70 -33.69
C GLN A 94 -5.76 8.49 -32.75
N TYR A 95 -6.96 8.27 -33.28
CA TYR A 95 -8.12 7.95 -32.46
C TYR A 95 -7.93 6.67 -31.63
N LYS A 96 -7.43 5.59 -32.25
CA LYS A 96 -7.14 4.34 -31.53
C LYS A 96 -6.07 4.55 -30.46
N MET A 97 -5.00 5.28 -30.77
CA MET A 97 -3.92 5.59 -29.84
C MET A 97 -4.44 6.41 -28.66
N ASN A 98 -5.22 7.46 -28.90
CA ASN A 98 -5.79 8.31 -27.86
C ASN A 98 -6.68 7.52 -26.90
N ARG A 99 -7.46 6.54 -27.41
CA ARG A 99 -8.24 5.63 -26.56
C ARG A 99 -7.37 4.76 -25.65
N ILE A 100 -6.28 4.22 -26.17
CA ILE A 100 -5.34 3.41 -25.40
C ILE A 100 -4.65 4.26 -24.34
N VAL A 101 -4.19 5.46 -24.70
CA VAL A 101 -3.54 6.41 -23.78
C VAL A 101 -4.51 6.82 -22.66
N ALA A 102 -5.76 7.16 -22.99
CA ALA A 102 -6.78 7.51 -22.01
C ALA A 102 -7.05 6.35 -21.03
N GLN A 103 -7.16 5.12 -21.54
CA GLN A 103 -7.35 3.93 -20.70
C GLN A 103 -6.16 3.67 -19.78
N CYS A 104 -4.93 3.83 -20.29
CA CYS A 104 -3.71 3.67 -19.50
C CYS A 104 -3.64 4.73 -18.39
N ARG A 105 -3.92 5.99 -18.73
CA ARG A 105 -3.97 7.10 -17.78
C ARG A 105 -4.98 6.84 -16.66
N GLN A 106 -6.20 6.42 -17.00
CA GLN A 106 -7.23 6.10 -16.01
C GLN A 106 -6.77 4.98 -15.06
N LYS A 107 -6.12 3.92 -15.57
CA LYS A 107 -5.57 2.85 -14.74
C LYS A 107 -4.48 3.35 -13.80
N CYS A 108 -3.60 4.24 -14.27
CA CYS A 108 -2.56 4.86 -13.45
C CYS A 108 -3.16 5.74 -12.34
N GLU A 109 -4.17 6.55 -12.65
CA GLU A 109 -4.86 7.41 -11.68
C GLU A 109 -5.53 6.58 -10.58
N VAL A 110 -6.28 5.52 -10.94
CA VAL A 110 -6.90 4.61 -9.96
C VAL A 110 -5.87 3.90 -9.09
N MET A 111 -4.75 3.47 -9.69
CA MET A 111 -3.67 2.82 -8.94
C MET A 111 -3.02 3.79 -7.95
N GLN A 112 -2.74 5.01 -8.40
CA GLN A 112 -2.13 6.06 -7.58
C GLN A 112 -3.04 6.43 -6.40
N GLU A 113 -4.35 6.58 -6.62
CA GLU A 113 -5.33 6.84 -5.57
C GLU A 113 -5.30 5.76 -4.48
N LYS A 114 -5.32 4.48 -4.88
CA LYS A 114 -5.24 3.35 -3.93
C LYS A 114 -3.95 3.32 -3.11
N PHE A 115 -2.81 3.65 -3.73
CA PHE A 115 -1.54 3.74 -3.02
C PHE A 115 -1.52 4.89 -2.03
N THR A 116 -2.01 6.06 -2.41
CA THR A 116 -2.14 7.22 -1.53
C THR A 116 -3.05 6.90 -0.33
N GLU A 117 -4.22 6.30 -0.57
CA GLU A 117 -5.13 5.88 0.49
C GLU A 117 -4.44 4.92 1.46
N LYS A 118 -3.69 3.93 0.94
CA LYS A 118 -2.99 2.97 1.80
C LYS A 118 -1.89 3.62 2.62
N LEU A 119 -1.17 4.58 2.04
CA LEU A 119 -0.15 5.33 2.73
C LEU A 119 -0.75 6.16 3.88
N GLU A 120 -1.88 6.83 3.64
CA GLU A 120 -2.60 7.59 4.67
C GLU A 120 -3.12 6.69 5.81
N GLN A 121 -3.65 5.51 5.48
CA GLN A 121 -4.07 4.53 6.49
C GLN A 121 -2.90 4.11 7.39
N VAL A 122 -1.76 3.76 6.78
CA VAL A 122 -0.56 3.35 7.53
C VAL A 122 -0.02 4.51 8.38
N HIS A 123 0.05 5.71 7.82
CA HIS A 123 0.50 6.90 8.53
C HIS A 123 -0.39 7.22 9.73
N THR A 124 -1.71 7.13 9.56
CA THR A 124 -2.68 7.34 10.66
C THR A 124 -2.52 6.28 11.75
N ALA A 125 -2.36 5.01 11.38
CA ALA A 125 -2.14 3.93 12.34
C ALA A 125 -0.83 4.10 13.10
N TYR A 126 0.25 4.50 12.41
CA TYR A 126 1.54 4.79 13.00
C TYR A 126 1.45 5.94 14.01
N GLN A 127 0.85 7.06 13.63
CA GLN A 127 0.67 8.21 14.53
C GLN A 127 -0.15 7.85 15.78
N LYS A 128 -1.21 7.04 15.62
CA LYS A 128 -2.02 6.55 16.74
C LYS A 128 -1.19 5.70 17.70
N MET A 129 -0.36 4.81 17.17
CA MET A 129 0.49 3.96 18.00
C MET A 129 1.58 4.77 18.70
N ALA A 130 2.24 5.71 18.00
CA ALA A 130 3.23 6.60 18.59
C ALA A 130 2.67 7.38 19.79
N LYS A 131 1.45 7.91 19.69
CA LYS A 131 0.77 8.59 20.81
C LYS A 131 0.48 7.66 22.00
N ARG A 132 0.14 6.39 21.74
CA ARG A 132 -0.08 5.38 22.79
C ARG A 132 1.22 5.02 23.51
N CYS A 133 2.31 4.85 22.77
CA CYS A 133 3.63 4.62 23.37
C CYS A 133 4.02 5.77 24.30
N GLN A 134 3.90 7.03 23.84
CA GLN A 134 4.18 8.20 24.68
C GLN A 134 3.28 8.31 25.92
N MET A 135 2.04 7.84 25.84
CA MET A 135 1.12 7.81 26.99
C MET A 135 1.54 6.74 27.99
N MET A 136 1.84 5.54 27.52
CA MET A 136 2.30 4.42 28.34
C MET A 136 3.65 4.73 29.01
N GLU A 137 4.57 5.37 28.31
CA GLU A 137 5.86 5.82 28.87
C GLU A 137 5.65 6.78 30.05
N ARG A 138 4.75 7.76 29.91
CA ARG A 138 4.39 8.69 31.01
C ARG A 138 3.70 7.98 32.17
N GLU A 139 2.81 7.03 31.90
CA GLU A 139 2.16 6.23 32.95
C GLU A 139 3.19 5.38 33.72
N MET A 140 4.14 4.76 33.01
CA MET A 140 5.22 4.00 33.62
C MET A 140 6.12 4.87 34.50
N GLU A 141 6.47 6.09 34.05
CA GLU A 141 7.23 7.06 34.85
C GLU A 141 6.47 7.45 36.13
N ASN A 142 5.17 7.72 36.04
CA ASN A 142 4.35 8.08 37.20
C ASN A 142 4.24 6.92 38.19
N LEU A 143 3.93 5.72 37.72
CA LEU A 143 3.86 4.53 38.58
C LEU A 143 5.21 4.21 39.24
N THR A 144 6.32 4.49 38.55
CA THR A 144 7.66 4.31 39.12
C THR A 144 7.90 5.29 40.28
N LYS A 145 7.49 6.56 40.13
CA LYS A 145 7.57 7.57 41.19
C LYS A 145 6.68 7.19 42.38
N ASP A 146 5.42 6.80 42.13
CA ASP A 146 4.47 6.41 43.18
C ASP A 146 4.98 5.19 43.96
N LYS A 147 5.56 4.20 43.25
CA LYS A 147 6.19 3.03 43.87
C LYS A 147 7.34 3.44 44.79
N GLN A 148 8.20 4.36 44.35
CA GLN A 148 9.33 4.83 45.16
C GLN A 148 8.82 5.57 46.41
N GLU A 149 7.86 6.48 46.26
CA GLU A 149 7.27 7.22 47.38
C GLU A 149 6.62 6.28 48.41
N LEU A 150 5.90 5.26 47.94
CA LEU A 150 5.28 4.27 48.81
C LEU A 150 6.32 3.42 49.55
N GLN A 151 7.42 3.04 48.89
CA GLN A 151 8.53 2.34 49.52
C GLN A 151 9.19 3.19 50.62
N GLU A 152 9.39 4.48 50.38
CA GLU A 152 9.94 5.42 51.38
C GLU A 152 8.99 5.57 52.58
N LYS A 153 7.69 5.76 52.34
CA LYS A 153 6.66 5.81 53.39
C LYS A 153 6.59 4.53 54.22
N PHE A 154 6.67 3.37 53.57
CA PHE A 154 6.68 2.08 54.27
C PHE A 154 7.94 1.90 55.12
N ALA A 155 9.11 2.28 54.60
CA ALA A 155 10.36 2.25 55.35
C ALA A 155 10.30 3.17 56.58
N GLU A 156 9.76 4.38 56.43
CA GLU A 156 9.58 5.32 57.54
C GLU A 156 8.58 4.79 58.57
N LYS A 157 7.43 4.25 58.14
CA LYS A 157 6.48 3.60 59.06
C LYS A 157 7.07 2.41 59.79
N SER A 158 7.91 1.62 59.12
CA SER A 158 8.62 0.51 59.76
C SER A 158 9.60 0.99 60.83
N ARG A 159 10.30 2.12 60.60
CA ARG A 159 11.16 2.76 61.61
C ARG A 159 10.36 3.27 62.81
N GLN A 160 9.23 3.94 62.56
CA GLN A 160 8.33 4.43 63.63
C GLN A 160 7.76 3.29 64.46
N LYS A 161 7.35 2.19 63.83
CA LYS A 161 6.87 0.99 64.52
C LYS A 161 7.94 0.43 65.45
N ARG A 162 9.18 0.23 64.97
CA ARG A 162 10.27 -0.27 65.83
C ARG A 162 10.50 0.60 67.07
N LYS A 163 10.50 1.92 66.91
CA LYS A 163 10.61 2.86 68.04
C LYS A 163 9.46 2.71 69.05
N LEU A 164 8.22 2.54 68.56
CA LEU A 164 7.06 2.32 69.42
C LEU A 164 7.15 0.98 70.17
N ASP A 165 7.54 -0.09 69.47
CA ASP A 165 7.74 -1.41 70.06
C ASP A 165 8.81 -1.33 71.17
N GLU A 166 9.95 -0.67 70.91
CA GLU A 166 11.02 -0.42 71.89
C GLU A 166 10.53 0.37 73.12
N MET A 167 9.78 1.47 72.92
CA MET A 167 9.23 2.25 74.04
C MET A 167 8.18 1.47 74.85
N TYR A 168 7.37 0.65 74.18
CA TYR A 168 6.37 -0.17 74.85
C TYR A 168 7.00 -1.28 75.69
N ASP A 169 8.02 -1.94 75.15
CA ASP A 169 8.81 -2.94 75.89
C ASP A 169 9.51 -2.30 77.09
N GLN A 170 10.05 -1.08 76.93
CA GLN A 170 10.62 -0.33 78.05
C GLN A 170 9.59 -0.04 79.15
N LEU A 171 8.42 0.49 78.78
CA LEU A 171 7.36 0.78 79.74
C LEU A 171 6.85 -0.48 80.46
N ARG A 172 6.76 -1.60 79.73
CA ARG A 172 6.42 -2.90 80.31
C ARG A 172 7.47 -3.33 81.34
N ASN A 173 8.76 -3.26 81.00
CA ASN A 173 9.86 -3.60 81.89
C ASN A 173 9.85 -2.72 83.15
N ASP A 174 9.60 -1.42 83.00
CA ASP A 174 9.51 -0.47 84.12
C ASP A 174 8.32 -0.79 85.02
N HIS A 175 7.15 -1.11 84.44
CA HIS A 175 5.97 -1.53 85.20
C HIS A 175 6.23 -2.84 85.98
N GLU A 176 6.88 -3.82 85.36
CA GLU A 176 7.27 -5.06 86.05
C GLU A 176 8.28 -4.80 87.18
N SER A 177 9.26 -3.93 86.95
CA SER A 177 10.24 -3.52 87.95
C SER A 177 9.58 -2.82 89.14
N LEU A 178 8.67 -1.88 88.88
CA LEU A 178 7.89 -1.18 89.90
C LEU A 178 6.99 -2.13 90.70
N LYS A 179 6.35 -3.10 90.03
CA LYS A 179 5.56 -4.14 90.70
C LYS A 179 6.43 -5.01 91.61
N ARG A 180 7.64 -5.36 91.19
CA ARG A 180 8.59 -6.14 92.01
C ARG A 180 9.12 -5.33 93.20
N SER A 181 9.36 -4.03 93.03
CA SER A 181 9.85 -3.17 94.12
C SER A 181 8.76 -2.76 95.12
N ALA A 182 7.49 -2.66 94.70
CA ALA A 182 6.36 -2.43 95.59
C ALA A 182 5.98 -3.65 96.45
N ILE A 183 6.46 -4.85 96.10
CA ILE A 183 6.28 -6.08 96.87
C ILE A 183 7.63 -6.45 97.49
N GLN A 184 8.05 -5.74 98.52
CA GLN A 184 9.05 -6.24 99.47
C GLN A 184 8.47 -6.28 100.89
N PRO A 185 8.31 -7.48 101.49
CA PRO A 185 8.58 -7.65 102.91
C PRO A 185 10.09 -7.81 103.15
N VAL A 186 10.53 -7.25 104.28
CA VAL A 186 11.87 -7.38 104.88
C VAL A 186 12.17 -8.84 105.27
N SER A 187 13.46 -9.20 105.24
CA SER A 187 14.13 -10.32 105.97
C SER A 187 14.34 -11.67 105.27
N ASN A 188 15.61 -11.89 104.92
CA ASN A 188 16.55 -12.98 105.32
C ASN A 188 16.14 -14.47 105.38
N PHE A 189 17.16 -15.29 105.05
CA PHE A 189 17.41 -16.71 105.42
C PHE A 189 16.62 -17.79 104.63
N TYR A 190 17.15 -18.88 104.06
CA TYR A 190 18.45 -19.60 104.05
C TYR A 190 18.65 -20.28 102.66
N PRO A 191 19.88 -20.69 102.28
CA PRO A 191 20.15 -21.43 101.04
C PRO A 191 19.86 -22.92 101.22
N ARG A 192 19.18 -23.53 100.23
CA ARG A 192 19.05 -24.98 100.12
C ARG A 192 19.83 -25.47 98.90
N ASN A 193 20.92 -26.17 99.18
CA ASN A 193 21.75 -26.89 98.21
C ASN A 193 21.04 -28.14 97.66
N GLU A 194 21.59 -28.61 96.53
CA GLU A 194 21.62 -29.97 95.96
C GLU A 194 20.66 -30.28 94.77
N PRO A 195 21.11 -31.03 93.74
CA PRO A 195 21.86 -30.50 92.58
C PRO A 195 21.28 -30.93 91.20
N ASP A 196 21.84 -30.34 90.14
CA ASP A 196 21.52 -30.53 88.72
C ASP A 196 21.75 -31.94 88.18
N LEU A 197 20.80 -32.43 87.37
CA LEU A 197 21.02 -33.45 86.35
C LEU A 197 20.10 -33.20 85.14
N PHE A 198 20.50 -32.32 84.22
CA PHE A 198 20.32 -32.51 82.76
C PHE A 198 21.08 -31.39 82.02
N SER A 199 22.41 -31.54 81.97
CA SER A 199 23.27 -30.84 81.03
C SER A 199 23.72 -31.83 79.97
N ASN A 200 23.40 -31.57 78.70
CA ASN A 200 24.19 -32.07 77.59
C ASN A 200 24.07 -31.11 76.39
N PRO A 201 25.09 -31.05 75.53
CA PRO A 201 25.66 -29.79 75.08
C PRO A 201 25.44 -29.53 73.58
N VAL A 202 25.71 -28.29 73.19
CA VAL A 202 25.96 -27.89 71.81
C VAL A 202 27.46 -27.94 71.54
N ASN A 203 27.87 -28.51 70.38
CA ASN A 203 29.15 -28.44 69.62
C ASN A 203 29.70 -29.86 69.30
N MET A 204 30.30 -30.20 68.16
CA MET A 204 30.79 -29.54 66.94
C MET A 204 31.13 -30.68 65.94
N MET A 205 30.92 -30.53 64.62
CA MET A 205 31.89 -31.03 63.63
C MET A 205 31.73 -30.33 62.27
N ASP A 206 32.74 -29.55 61.94
CA ASP A 206 33.11 -29.05 60.63
C ASP A 206 33.81 -30.17 59.83
N SER A 207 33.45 -30.37 58.56
CA SER A 207 34.40 -30.67 57.46
C SER A 207 33.73 -30.98 56.11
N ARG A 208 34.14 -30.18 55.11
CA ARG A 208 34.36 -30.50 53.67
C ARG A 208 33.19 -30.57 52.66
N GLU A 209 33.12 -29.48 51.86
CA GLU A 209 33.01 -29.33 50.38
C GLU A 209 32.91 -30.57 49.44
N PRO A 210 32.45 -30.45 48.15
CA PRO A 210 32.43 -29.23 47.30
C PRO A 210 31.19 -28.96 46.44
N MET A 211 31.15 -27.74 45.90
CA MET A 211 30.40 -27.33 44.72
C MET A 211 30.40 -28.36 43.56
N ARG A 212 29.22 -28.60 42.96
CA ARG A 212 29.10 -28.78 41.50
C ARG A 212 27.68 -28.45 40.98
N LYS A 213 27.63 -27.35 40.22
CA LYS A 213 26.79 -26.98 39.06
C LYS A 213 25.55 -27.82 38.70
N GLY A 214 24.45 -27.10 38.44
CA GLY A 214 23.59 -27.34 37.26
C GLY A 214 22.13 -27.74 37.56
N PRO A 215 21.16 -27.32 36.74
CA PRO A 215 19.80 -26.99 37.18
C PRO A 215 18.81 -28.14 37.05
N ARG A 216 17.88 -28.24 38.01
CA ARG A 216 16.78 -29.21 38.02
C ARG A 216 15.45 -28.51 37.73
N GLU A 217 14.81 -28.98 36.67
CA GLU A 217 13.40 -28.73 36.33
C GLU A 217 12.49 -29.22 37.46
N GLU A 218 11.43 -28.47 37.78
CA GLU A 218 10.16 -29.09 38.20
C GLU A 218 8.96 -28.32 37.64
N ILE A 219 8.17 -29.09 36.91
CA ILE A 219 6.84 -28.85 36.38
C ILE A 219 5.82 -29.13 37.51
N TRP A 220 4.80 -28.28 37.65
CA TRP A 220 3.47 -28.68 38.17
C TRP A 220 2.34 -28.00 37.37
N PRO A 221 1.12 -28.57 37.32
CA PRO A 221 0.16 -28.40 36.22
C PRO A 221 -1.11 -27.56 36.54
N ALA A 222 -1.77 -27.11 35.45
CA ALA A 222 -3.23 -26.98 35.12
C ALA A 222 -4.27 -26.59 36.22
N ARG A 223 -5.36 -25.82 36.01
CA ARG A 223 -6.05 -25.21 34.83
C ARG A 223 -7.26 -24.34 35.33
N GLN A 224 -7.86 -23.57 34.40
CA GLN A 224 -9.25 -22.98 34.33
C GLN A 224 -9.46 -21.58 34.95
N ASN A 225 -10.11 -20.58 34.31
CA ASN A 225 -10.75 -20.42 32.98
C ASN A 225 -11.01 -18.91 32.67
N SER A 226 -11.18 -18.60 31.37
CA SER A 226 -11.81 -17.43 30.71
C SER A 226 -11.02 -16.12 30.62
N GLY A 227 -10.84 -15.45 29.47
CA GLY A 227 -11.19 -15.71 28.07
C GLY A 227 -10.86 -14.45 27.25
N ASN A 228 -10.23 -14.59 26.07
CA ASN A 228 -10.55 -13.88 24.81
C ASN A 228 -9.41 -14.08 23.76
N SER A 229 -9.76 -14.79 22.68
CA SER A 229 -9.51 -14.48 21.27
C SER A 229 -8.13 -13.94 20.81
N GLY A 230 -7.34 -14.82 20.19
CA GLY A 230 -6.20 -14.48 19.35
C GLY A 230 -5.93 -15.58 18.32
N GLY A 231 -6.67 -15.55 17.21
CA GLY A 231 -6.53 -16.49 16.09
C GLY A 231 -5.38 -16.11 15.15
N HIS A 232 -4.50 -17.08 14.95
CA HIS A 232 -3.35 -17.11 14.05
C HIS A 232 -3.78 -17.09 12.57
N PHE A 233 -3.14 -16.26 11.75
CA PHE A 233 -3.34 -16.20 10.29
C PHE A 233 -2.43 -17.23 9.62
N ASP A 234 -3.03 -18.23 8.98
CA ASP A 234 -2.35 -19.11 8.03
C ASP A 234 -3.14 -19.10 6.71
N ILE A 235 -2.51 -18.59 5.63
CA ILE A 235 -3.09 -18.57 4.29
C ILE A 235 -2.64 -19.85 3.59
N SER A 236 -3.50 -20.87 3.63
CA SER A 236 -3.39 -22.04 2.77
C SER A 236 -4.20 -21.83 1.49
N VAL A 237 -3.47 -21.93 0.39
CA VAL A 237 -3.93 -21.92 -1.00
C VAL A 237 -4.86 -23.11 -1.26
N GLY A 238 -6.06 -22.86 -1.76
CA GLY A 238 -6.99 -23.89 -2.21
C GLY A 238 -7.80 -23.42 -3.42
N SER A 239 -7.44 -23.93 -4.59
CA SER A 239 -8.21 -23.79 -5.84
C SER A 239 -9.42 -24.73 -5.86
N PRO A 240 -10.51 -24.39 -6.57
CA PRO A 240 -11.42 -25.36 -7.20
C PRO A 240 -11.22 -25.34 -8.74
N PRO A 241 -11.48 -26.43 -9.52
CA PRO A 241 -12.86 -26.88 -9.79
C PRO A 241 -13.05 -28.37 -10.20
N LYS A 242 -14.31 -28.81 -10.41
CA LYS A 242 -14.69 -30.06 -11.12
C LYS A 242 -15.57 -29.76 -12.37
N GLN A 243 -15.10 -30.26 -13.53
CA GLN A 243 -15.78 -31.00 -14.65
C GLN A 243 -17.03 -30.40 -15.33
N ALA A 244 -17.27 -30.39 -16.66
CA ALA A 244 -16.78 -31.06 -17.90
C ALA A 244 -17.26 -30.23 -19.16
N PRO A 245 -17.16 -30.61 -20.47
CA PRO A 245 -16.56 -31.77 -21.17
C PRO A 245 -15.58 -31.36 -22.34
N PRO A 246 -15.00 -32.30 -23.15
CA PRO A 246 -13.91 -32.01 -24.09
C PRO A 246 -14.37 -31.82 -25.55
N MET A 247 -13.66 -30.98 -26.31
CA MET A 247 -13.63 -31.01 -27.77
C MET A 247 -12.18 -31.02 -28.29
N ALA A 248 -11.96 -31.87 -29.29
CA ALA A 248 -10.69 -32.21 -29.91
C ALA A 248 -10.25 -31.21 -30.99
N MET A 249 -8.93 -31.02 -31.19
CA MET A 249 -8.20 -31.38 -32.42
C MET A 249 -6.73 -30.90 -32.42
N GLU A 250 -5.84 -31.83 -32.80
CA GLU A 250 -4.63 -31.74 -33.65
C GLU A 250 -3.73 -30.49 -33.63
N ALA A 251 -2.45 -30.60 -33.23
CA ALA A 251 -1.29 -31.09 -34.01
C ALA A 251 -0.68 -30.04 -34.97
N GLY A 252 0.62 -29.72 -34.79
CA GLY A 252 1.40 -29.05 -35.85
C GLY A 252 2.63 -28.23 -35.42
N ASN A 253 3.80 -28.89 -35.39
CA ASN A 253 5.13 -28.43 -35.83
C ASN A 253 5.90 -27.23 -35.20
N ARG A 254 6.94 -27.61 -34.44
CA ARG A 254 8.40 -27.33 -34.63
C ARG A 254 8.84 -26.14 -35.53
N ARG A 255 9.66 -25.21 -34.99
CA ARG A 255 11.15 -25.19 -35.08
C ARG A 255 11.77 -23.92 -34.45
N ALA A 256 13.02 -24.11 -34.03
CA ALA A 256 13.88 -23.23 -33.26
C ALA A 256 14.47 -22.03 -34.04
N GLY A 257 14.94 -21.03 -33.28
CA GLY A 257 16.11 -20.22 -33.65
C GLY A 257 15.96 -18.71 -33.49
N ALA A 258 16.32 -18.17 -32.32
CA ALA A 258 17.09 -16.92 -32.18
C ALA A 258 17.33 -16.62 -30.69
N HIS A 259 18.49 -17.03 -30.19
CA HIS A 259 19.06 -16.46 -28.98
C HIS A 259 19.67 -15.10 -29.33
N THR A 260 19.37 -14.05 -28.55
CA THR A 260 20.33 -12.98 -28.29
C THR A 260 20.10 -12.45 -26.87
N ALA A 261 21.21 -12.37 -26.16
CA ALA A 261 21.33 -12.18 -24.73
C ALA A 261 20.99 -10.76 -24.28
N PHE A 262 20.25 -10.63 -23.18
CA PHE A 262 20.52 -9.61 -22.17
C PHE A 262 20.34 -10.22 -20.79
N GLY A 263 21.39 -10.08 -19.99
CA GLY A 263 21.68 -10.90 -18.81
C GLY A 263 20.69 -10.74 -17.66
N THR A 264 20.49 -11.87 -16.99
CA THR A 264 19.99 -11.98 -15.63
C THR A 264 20.94 -11.28 -14.67
N GLY A 265 20.61 -10.06 -14.28
CA GLY A 265 21.17 -9.38 -13.12
C GLY A 265 20.01 -8.87 -12.27
N ALA A 266 19.98 -9.23 -10.99
CA ALA A 266 19.00 -8.74 -10.02
C ALA A 266 19.08 -7.20 -9.94
N ALA A 267 18.23 -6.52 -10.71
CA ALA A 267 18.19 -5.07 -10.76
C ALA A 267 17.26 -4.55 -9.66
N ASN A 268 17.84 -3.78 -8.74
CA ASN A 268 17.19 -3.18 -7.60
C ASN A 268 16.10 -2.18 -8.09
N PRO A 269 14.80 -2.38 -7.80
CA PRO A 269 13.70 -1.57 -8.38
C PRO A 269 13.75 -0.08 -8.00
N SER A 270 14.51 0.26 -6.95
CA SER A 270 14.78 1.62 -6.49
C SER A 270 15.60 2.47 -7.49
N MET A 271 16.53 1.86 -8.24
CA MET A 271 17.42 2.60 -9.15
C MET A 271 16.73 3.01 -10.45
N THR A 272 15.81 2.18 -10.96
CA THR A 272 15.03 2.48 -12.16
C THR A 272 14.09 3.67 -11.96
N LEU A 273 13.51 3.81 -10.76
CA LEU A 273 12.62 4.94 -10.43
C LEU A 273 13.37 6.27 -10.33
N ARG A 274 14.61 6.29 -9.81
CA ARG A 274 15.40 7.53 -9.71
C ARG A 274 15.77 8.12 -11.07
N ASN A 275 16.05 7.26 -12.05
CA ASN A 275 16.42 7.70 -13.41
C ASN A 275 15.25 8.31 -14.19
N LEU A 276 14.00 7.97 -13.83
CA LEU A 276 12.79 8.53 -14.43
C LEU A 276 12.36 9.87 -13.82
N ILE A 277 12.79 10.18 -12.59
CA ILE A 277 12.30 11.34 -11.83
C ILE A 277 13.21 12.58 -11.96
N LEU A 278 14.48 12.44 -12.35
CA LEU A 278 15.47 13.54 -12.25
C LEU A 278 16.20 13.93 -13.54
N SER A 279 15.70 13.57 -14.73
CA SER A 279 16.29 14.09 -15.98
C SER A 279 15.69 15.45 -16.35
N PRO A 280 16.48 16.53 -16.51
CA PRO A 280 15.98 17.81 -17.00
C PRO A 280 15.54 17.66 -18.46
N ILE A 281 14.26 17.89 -18.73
CA ILE A 281 13.71 17.92 -20.08
C ILE A 281 14.41 19.04 -20.86
N LYS A 282 15.29 18.68 -21.81
CA LYS A 282 15.71 19.58 -22.88
C LYS A 282 14.48 19.91 -23.71
N ARG A 283 14.08 21.19 -23.70
CA ARG A 283 13.08 21.76 -24.62
C ARG A 283 13.49 21.44 -26.08
N PRO A 284 12.57 20.94 -26.92
CA PRO A 284 12.78 20.96 -28.37
C PRO A 284 12.73 22.43 -28.83
N GLN A 285 13.86 22.91 -29.38
CA GLN A 285 13.89 24.16 -30.16
C GLN A 285 13.01 24.00 -31.39
N LEU A 286 12.03 24.88 -31.55
CA LEU A 286 11.22 25.02 -32.76
C LEU A 286 12.13 25.46 -33.91
N SER A 287 12.54 24.51 -34.74
CA SER A 287 13.15 24.81 -36.04
C SER A 287 12.07 25.38 -36.96
N ARG A 288 11.98 26.70 -37.03
CA ARG A 288 11.38 27.39 -38.17
C ARG A 288 12.24 27.09 -39.40
N ARG A 289 11.66 26.44 -40.41
CA ARG A 289 12.15 26.52 -41.79
C ARG A 289 11.03 26.99 -42.73
N PRO A 290 11.40 27.69 -43.82
CA PRO A 290 10.55 28.72 -44.43
C PRO A 290 9.64 28.14 -45.52
N GLN A 291 8.57 28.89 -45.78
CA GLN A 291 7.79 28.84 -47.01
C GLN A 291 8.71 28.79 -48.24
N MET A 292 8.44 27.82 -49.12
CA MET A 292 8.88 27.86 -50.50
C MET A 292 7.67 27.52 -51.40
N PHE A 293 7.09 28.61 -51.92
CA PHE A 293 6.56 28.80 -53.27
C PHE A 293 5.28 28.09 -53.78
N THR A 294 4.31 28.96 -54.10
CA THR A 294 3.47 29.08 -55.33
C THR A 294 2.78 27.85 -55.91
#